data_AF-R7FJL2-F1
#
_entry.id   AF-R7FJL2-F1
#
_cell.length_a   1.000
_cell.length_b   1.000
_cell.length_c   1.000
_cell.angle_alpha   90.00
_cell.angle_beta   90.00
_cell.angle_gamma   90.00
#
_symmetry.space_group_name_H-M   'P 1'
#
loop_
_entity.id
_entity.type
_entity.pdbx_description
1 polymer ?
#
loop_
_entity_poly.entity_id
_entity_poly.type
_entity_poly.pdbx_seq_one_letter_code
_entity_poly.pdbx_strand_id
1 'polypeptide(L)'
;MSKCDVCNNKISILNKYKVLDGSVCLNCIRISNSFQTNTIEELKKYWSINESRLSVFTPTTTLKNLGSTPIYIDSTNELLIIGKQTKKLTDIVFSFSEIKNYSLEKKGEKIVTTKKGSINRALVGNLVAGPVGAIVGASTAKEETKTVGGIPILIINLTIPSGPFQVSVPYPSTNLISFLDKCIENNK
;
A
#
# COMPACT_ATOMS: atom_id res chain seq x y z
N MET A 1 9.25 31.11 10.85
CA MET A 1 8.60 29.84 10.40
C MET A 1 9.04 29.58 8.97
N SER A 2 9.71 28.47 8.69
CA SER A 2 10.19 28.16 7.32
C SER A 2 9.01 27.85 6.39
N LYS A 3 9.17 28.12 5.10
CA LYS A 3 8.19 27.75 4.07
C LYS A 3 8.64 26.48 3.34
N CYS A 4 7.69 25.81 2.69
CA CYS A 4 7.94 24.69 1.80
C CYS A 4 8.50 25.17 0.46
N ASP A 5 9.63 24.64 0.03
CA ASP A 5 10.26 25.05 -1.24
C ASP A 5 9.51 24.53 -2.49
N VAL A 6 8.57 23.59 -2.30
CA VAL A 6 7.67 23.08 -3.36
C VAL A 6 6.39 23.90 -3.45
N CYS A 7 5.63 24.05 -2.35
CA CYS A 7 4.29 24.66 -2.36
C CYS A 7 4.16 26.01 -1.64
N ASN A 8 5.26 26.56 -1.11
CA ASN A 8 5.34 27.84 -0.39
C ASN A 8 4.49 27.95 0.89
N ASN A 9 3.80 26.87 1.30
CA ASN A 9 3.05 26.81 2.55
C ASN A 9 3.98 26.84 3.78
N LYS A 10 3.48 27.40 4.88
CA LYS A 10 4.21 27.46 6.15
C LYS A 10 4.44 26.04 6.70
N ILE A 11 5.66 25.76 7.15
CA ILE A 11 6.06 24.48 7.73
C ILE A 11 6.30 24.63 9.24
N SER A 12 5.67 23.76 10.02
CA SER A 12 6.04 23.53 11.43
C SER A 12 7.29 22.66 11.49
N ILE A 13 8.14 22.89 12.50
CA ILE A 13 9.41 22.16 12.71
C ILE A 13 9.21 20.64 12.69
N LEU A 14 8.08 20.13 13.21
CA LEU A 14 7.75 18.70 13.26
C LEU A 14 7.41 18.08 11.89
N ASN A 15 7.01 18.90 10.91
CA ASN A 15 6.57 18.45 9.59
C ASN A 15 7.52 18.94 8.47
N LYS A 16 8.79 19.19 8.83
CA LYS A 16 9.83 19.65 7.93
C LYS A 16 10.72 18.48 7.50
N TYR A 17 10.73 18.19 6.21
CA TYR A 17 11.56 17.14 5.62
C TYR A 17 12.71 17.80 4.87
N LYS A 18 13.94 17.33 5.11
CA LYS A 18 15.12 17.78 4.38
C LYS A 18 15.27 16.96 3.10
N VAL A 19 15.53 17.64 2.00
CA VAL A 19 15.84 17.05 0.69
C VAL A 19 17.23 17.54 0.25
N LEU A 20 17.67 17.17 -0.96
CA LEU A 20 19.05 17.38 -1.41
C LEU A 20 19.46 18.86 -1.39
N ASP A 21 18.58 19.75 -1.82
CA ASP A 21 18.80 21.19 -1.99
C ASP A 21 17.75 22.08 -1.27
N GLY A 22 16.96 21.54 -0.33
CA GLY A 22 15.89 22.31 0.30
C GLY A 22 15.12 21.65 1.44
N SER A 23 13.96 22.21 1.76
CA SER A 23 13.05 21.78 2.81
C SER A 23 11.59 21.74 2.36
N VAL A 24 10.92 20.63 2.66
CA VAL A 24 9.61 20.30 2.10
C VAL A 24 8.64 19.90 3.21
N CYS A 25 7.35 20.17 3.02
CA CYS A 25 6.31 19.78 3.97
C CYS A 25 5.89 18.31 3.82
N LEU A 26 5.24 17.76 4.84
CA LEU A 26 4.68 16.40 4.82
C LEU A 26 3.80 16.11 3.59
N ASN A 27 3.03 17.09 3.10
CA ASN A 27 2.16 16.86 1.95
C ASN A 27 2.95 16.70 0.66
N CYS A 28 3.93 17.58 0.43
CA CYS A 28 4.71 17.58 -0.81
C CYS A 28 5.73 16.43 -0.86
N ILE A 29 6.19 15.94 0.29
CA ILE A 29 7.20 14.87 0.32
C ILE A 29 6.62 13.50 -0.06
N ARG A 30 5.32 13.28 0.14
CA ARG A 30 4.63 12.00 -0.09
C ARG A 30 4.67 11.50 -1.54
N ILE A 31 4.99 12.36 -2.51
CA ILE A 31 5.10 11.99 -3.92
C ILE A 31 6.35 11.15 -4.21
N SER A 32 7.29 11.05 -3.25
CA SER A 32 8.54 10.31 -3.40
C SER A 32 8.90 9.53 -2.13
N ASN A 33 9.21 8.25 -2.29
CA ASN A 33 9.81 7.43 -1.23
C ASN A 33 11.32 7.66 -1.08
N SER A 34 11.99 8.12 -2.15
CA SER A 34 13.42 8.40 -2.18
C SER A 34 13.72 9.89 -2.00
N PHE A 35 12.88 10.61 -1.26
CA PHE A 35 12.90 12.06 -1.19
C PHE A 35 14.22 12.67 -0.70
N GLN A 36 15.01 11.92 0.07
CA GLN A 36 16.32 12.38 0.57
C GLN A 36 17.34 12.58 -0.56
N THR A 37 17.15 11.89 -1.68
CA THR A 37 17.98 11.99 -2.88
C THR A 37 17.34 12.83 -3.97
N ASN A 38 16.18 13.47 -3.72
CA ASN A 38 15.53 14.31 -4.71
C ASN A 38 15.87 15.79 -4.53
N THR A 39 15.93 16.51 -5.65
CA THR A 39 15.99 17.98 -5.65
C THR A 39 14.58 18.59 -5.57
N ILE A 40 14.49 19.87 -5.21
CA ILE A 40 13.23 20.63 -5.23
C ILE A 40 12.65 20.69 -6.65
N GLU A 41 13.49 20.79 -7.67
CA GLU A 41 13.06 20.79 -9.07
C GLU A 41 12.41 19.45 -9.46
N GLU A 42 13.02 18.33 -9.09
CA GLU A 42 12.46 17.00 -9.33
C GLU A 42 11.10 16.82 -8.64
N LEU A 43 10.98 17.24 -7.38
CA LEU A 43 9.73 17.17 -6.65
C LEU A 43 8.63 18.02 -7.32
N LYS A 44 8.96 19.22 -7.79
CA LYS A 44 8.02 20.05 -8.57
C LYS A 44 7.60 19.38 -9.86
N LYS A 45 8.53 18.72 -10.57
CA LYS A 45 8.22 17.94 -11.78
C LYS A 45 7.25 16.79 -11.48
N TYR A 46 7.47 16.03 -10.41
CA TYR A 46 6.57 14.94 -10.01
C TYR A 46 5.17 15.45 -9.65
N TRP A 47 5.08 16.58 -8.94
CA TRP A 47 3.80 17.22 -8.63
C TRP A 47 3.09 17.73 -9.89
N SER A 48 3.82 18.32 -10.85
CA SER A 48 3.24 18.77 -12.12
C SER A 48 2.63 17.62 -12.95
N ILE A 49 3.29 16.45 -12.98
CA ILE A 49 2.74 15.23 -13.58
C ILE A 49 1.46 14.82 -12.86
N ASN A 50 1.50 14.79 -11.52
CA ASN A 50 0.34 14.42 -10.71
C ASN A 50 -0.84 15.39 -10.89
N GLU A 51 -0.59 16.69 -10.96
CA GLU A 51 -1.60 17.74 -11.20
C GLU A 51 -2.29 17.56 -12.56
N SER A 52 -1.50 17.22 -13.59
CA SER A 52 -2.02 16.96 -14.94
C SER A 52 -2.87 15.69 -14.98
N ARG A 53 -2.53 14.66 -14.19
CA ARG A 53 -3.38 13.47 -14.03
C ARG A 53 -4.65 13.80 -13.24
N LEU A 54 -4.54 14.59 -12.18
CA LEU A 54 -5.67 14.95 -11.33
C LEU A 54 -6.70 15.84 -12.06
N SER A 55 -6.27 16.68 -12.99
CA SER A 55 -7.16 17.57 -13.75
C SER A 55 -8.09 16.83 -14.72
N VAL A 56 -7.65 15.67 -15.23
CA VAL A 56 -8.44 14.82 -16.14
C VAL A 56 -9.14 13.66 -15.42
N PHE A 57 -8.73 13.37 -14.18
CA PHE A 57 -9.21 12.23 -13.41
C PHE A 57 -10.73 12.30 -13.18
N THR A 58 -11.45 11.37 -13.82
CA THR A 58 -12.90 11.26 -13.76
C THR A 58 -13.26 9.83 -13.36
N PRO A 59 -13.53 9.55 -12.06
CA PRO A 59 -13.70 8.18 -11.59
C PRO A 59 -14.94 7.53 -12.23
N THR A 60 -14.71 6.46 -12.98
CA THR A 60 -15.75 5.61 -13.60
C THR A 60 -16.25 4.53 -12.64
N THR A 61 -15.37 4.04 -11.77
CA THR A 61 -15.66 2.99 -10.80
C THR A 61 -15.10 3.37 -9.43
N THR A 62 -15.84 3.05 -8.37
CA THR A 62 -15.36 3.22 -7.00
C THR A 62 -15.46 1.88 -6.26
N LEU A 63 -14.33 1.35 -5.81
CA LEU A 63 -14.29 0.18 -4.94
C LEU A 63 -14.29 0.65 -3.49
N LYS A 64 -15.42 0.47 -2.80
CA LYS A 64 -15.57 0.89 -1.40
C LYS A 64 -16.41 -0.14 -0.64
N ASN A 65 -15.82 -0.73 0.38
CA ASN A 65 -16.50 -1.57 1.36
C ASN A 65 -16.38 -0.95 2.77
N LEU A 66 -17.20 -1.41 3.71
CA LEU A 66 -17.14 -0.93 5.08
C LEU A 66 -15.77 -1.26 5.70
N GLY A 67 -15.05 -0.23 6.17
CA GLY A 67 -13.73 -0.39 6.79
C GLY A 67 -12.55 -0.56 5.82
N SER A 68 -12.79 -0.62 4.49
CA SER A 68 -11.71 -0.69 3.51
C SER A 68 -11.28 0.70 3.05
N THR A 69 -10.00 0.84 2.69
CA THR A 69 -9.51 2.03 1.98
C THR A 69 -10.25 2.14 0.63
N PRO A 70 -10.93 3.26 0.32
CA PRO A 70 -11.62 3.40 -0.95
C PRO A 70 -10.61 3.51 -2.10
N ILE A 71 -10.96 2.92 -3.24
CA ILE A 71 -10.18 2.99 -4.47
C ILE A 71 -11.05 3.62 -5.54
N TYR A 72 -10.58 4.71 -6.13
CA TYR A 72 -11.26 5.38 -7.23
C TYR A 72 -10.52 5.03 -8.51
N ILE A 73 -11.26 4.56 -9.51
CA ILE A 73 -10.72 4.06 -10.77
C ILE A 73 -11.33 4.90 -11.88
N ASP A 74 -10.48 5.44 -12.73
CA ASP A 74 -10.83 6.07 -14.00
C ASP A 74 -10.34 5.15 -15.12
N SER A 75 -11.26 4.33 -15.64
CA SER A 75 -10.96 3.40 -16.73
C SER A 75 -10.74 4.10 -18.07
N THR A 76 -11.23 5.33 -18.23
CA THR A 76 -11.12 6.09 -19.49
C THR A 76 -9.69 6.60 -19.69
N ASN A 77 -9.10 7.15 -18.62
CA ASN A 77 -7.73 7.67 -18.65
C ASN A 77 -6.69 6.69 -18.09
N GLU A 78 -7.11 5.50 -17.66
CA GLU A 78 -6.28 4.48 -17.02
C GLU A 78 -5.54 4.99 -15.77
N LEU A 79 -6.28 5.68 -14.91
CA LEU A 79 -5.80 6.32 -13.69
C LEU A 79 -6.52 5.78 -12.45
N LEU A 80 -5.85 5.77 -11.30
CA LEU A 80 -6.45 5.45 -10.02
C LEU A 80 -5.98 6.34 -8.87
N ILE A 81 -6.82 6.46 -7.85
CA ILE A 81 -6.49 7.04 -6.55
C ILE A 81 -6.76 5.99 -5.47
N ILE A 82 -5.76 5.75 -4.63
CA ILE A 82 -5.86 4.85 -3.47
C ILE A 82 -5.99 5.69 -2.20
N GLY A 83 -7.09 5.50 -1.47
CA GLY A 83 -7.38 6.27 -0.27
C GLY A 83 -8.42 7.36 -0.50
N LYS A 84 -8.66 8.15 0.54
CA LYS A 84 -9.71 9.16 0.52
C LYS A 84 -9.40 10.22 -0.53
N GLN A 85 -10.25 10.33 -1.55
CA GLN A 85 -10.23 11.46 -2.47
C GLN A 85 -10.73 12.70 -1.73
N THR A 86 -9.92 13.76 -1.74
CA THR A 86 -10.25 15.04 -1.13
C THR A 86 -10.41 16.15 -2.16
N LYS A 87 -10.13 15.88 -3.45
CA LYS A 87 -10.03 16.87 -4.53
C LYS A 87 -9.04 17.99 -4.22
N LYS A 88 -8.08 17.71 -3.33
CA LYS A 88 -6.99 18.62 -2.98
C LYS A 88 -5.75 18.21 -3.74
N LEU A 89 -4.81 19.13 -3.87
CA LEU A 89 -3.44 18.91 -4.35
C LEU A 89 -2.66 17.84 -3.57
N THR A 90 -3.25 17.16 -2.58
CA THR A 90 -2.63 16.09 -1.79
C THR A 90 -2.98 14.69 -2.26
N ASP A 91 -3.92 14.56 -3.21
CA ASP A 91 -4.33 13.29 -3.78
C ASP A 91 -3.30 12.86 -4.84
N ILE A 92 -2.69 11.68 -4.65
CA ILE A 92 -1.73 11.12 -5.61
C ILE A 92 -2.50 10.23 -6.60
N VAL A 93 -2.29 10.49 -7.88
CA VAL A 93 -2.94 9.80 -9.00
C VAL A 93 -1.93 8.91 -9.70
N PHE A 94 -2.18 7.60 -9.62
CA PHE A 94 -1.35 6.57 -10.24
C PHE A 94 -1.91 6.19 -11.60
N SER A 95 -1.05 5.79 -12.53
CA SER A 95 -1.46 5.14 -13.79
C SER A 95 -1.50 3.62 -13.63
N PHE A 96 -2.36 2.95 -14.38
CA PHE A 96 -2.42 1.48 -14.38
C PHE A 96 -1.09 0.84 -14.78
N SER A 97 -0.36 1.48 -15.70
CA SER A 97 0.97 1.05 -16.16
C SER A 97 2.05 1.07 -15.07
N GLU A 98 1.82 1.84 -14.00
CA GLU A 98 2.74 1.95 -12.86
C GLU A 98 2.62 0.75 -11.93
N ILE A 99 1.53 -0.03 -11.99
CA ILE A 99 1.30 -1.21 -11.16
C ILE A 99 2.18 -2.36 -11.65
N LYS A 100 3.09 -2.85 -10.77
CA LYS A 100 4.02 -3.94 -11.12
C LYS A 100 3.61 -5.27 -10.56
N ASN A 101 3.30 -5.33 -9.27
CA ASN A 101 2.81 -6.52 -8.60
C ASN A 101 2.14 -6.12 -7.27
N TYR A 102 1.58 -7.12 -6.58
CA TYR A 102 1.08 -6.96 -5.22
C TYR A 102 1.39 -8.20 -4.39
N SER A 103 1.32 -8.05 -3.08
CA SER A 103 1.41 -9.16 -2.11
C SER A 103 0.34 -9.01 -1.04
N LEU A 104 -0.16 -10.14 -0.54
CA LEU A 104 -1.14 -10.18 0.54
C LEU A 104 -0.45 -10.65 1.82
N GLU A 105 -0.43 -9.78 2.82
CA GLU A 105 0.09 -10.08 4.15
C GLU A 105 -1.05 -10.16 5.17
N LYS A 106 -0.85 -10.93 6.24
CA LYS A 106 -1.77 -10.96 7.38
C LYS A 106 -1.03 -10.52 8.63
N LYS A 107 -1.42 -9.38 9.19
CA LYS A 107 -0.76 -8.80 10.37
C LYS A 107 -1.54 -9.14 11.64
N GLY A 108 -0.85 -9.67 12.65
CA GLY A 108 -1.44 -9.98 13.96
C GLY A 108 -2.12 -11.35 14.04
N GLU A 109 -1.70 -12.30 13.20
CA GLU A 109 -2.17 -13.68 13.29
C GLU A 109 -1.82 -14.31 14.65
N LYS A 110 -2.75 -15.08 15.20
CA LYS A 110 -2.48 -16.00 16.30
C LYS A 110 -2.60 -17.42 15.77
N ILE A 111 -1.54 -18.20 15.92
CA ILE A 111 -1.59 -19.64 15.65
C ILE A 111 -2.30 -20.27 16.85
N VAL A 112 -3.53 -20.77 16.65
CA VAL A 112 -4.28 -21.49 17.68
C VAL A 112 -4.21 -22.97 17.34
N THR A 113 -3.39 -23.69 18.09
CA THR A 113 -3.33 -25.15 18.04
C THR A 113 -4.33 -25.72 19.04
N THR A 114 -5.48 -26.18 18.55
CA THR A 114 -6.41 -26.94 19.41
C THR A 114 -6.02 -28.42 19.39
N LYS A 115 -5.37 -28.89 20.46
CA LYS A 115 -5.20 -30.34 20.69
C LYS A 115 -6.48 -30.88 21.33
N LYS A 116 -7.15 -31.84 20.67
CA LYS A 116 -8.18 -32.65 21.32
C LYS A 116 -7.48 -33.76 22.12
N GLY A 117 -7.34 -33.57 23.43
CA GLY A 117 -6.87 -34.59 24.36
C GLY A 117 -5.81 -34.11 25.35
N SER A 118 -6.07 -34.38 26.63
CA SER A 118 -5.16 -34.37 27.79
C SER A 118 -4.41 -33.07 28.15
N ILE A 119 -4.95 -32.39 29.17
CA ILE A 119 -4.29 -31.75 30.32
C ILE A 119 -2.84 -31.23 30.13
N ASN A 120 -2.72 -29.89 30.17
CA ASN A 120 -1.56 -29.07 30.58
C ASN A 120 -0.19 -29.28 29.91
N ARG A 121 0.16 -28.37 28.99
CA ARG A 121 1.32 -27.43 29.07
C ARG A 121 1.37 -26.59 27.80
N ALA A 122 1.24 -25.28 27.94
CA ALA A 122 1.51 -24.33 26.86
C ALA A 122 3.01 -24.32 26.59
N LEU A 123 3.42 -24.70 25.37
CA LEU A 123 4.76 -24.43 24.85
C LEU A 123 4.62 -23.33 23.80
N VAL A 124 4.93 -22.12 24.24
CA VAL A 124 5.31 -20.99 23.39
C VAL A 124 6.55 -21.40 22.60
N GLY A 125 6.51 -21.36 21.26
CA GLY A 125 7.69 -21.65 20.44
C GLY A 125 7.43 -21.47 18.94
N ASN A 126 8.28 -20.66 18.32
CA ASN A 126 8.32 -20.34 16.88
C ASN A 126 8.43 -21.60 16.00
N LEU A 127 7.32 -22.11 15.45
CA LEU A 127 7.36 -22.88 14.21
C LEU A 127 6.90 -21.97 13.07
N VAL A 128 7.86 -21.22 12.50
CA VAL A 128 7.69 -20.55 11.22
C VAL A 128 7.78 -21.62 10.13
N ALA A 129 6.66 -22.28 9.83
CA ALA A 129 6.51 -23.03 8.60
C ALA A 129 5.88 -22.10 7.57
N GLY A 130 6.68 -21.64 6.60
CA GLY A 130 6.18 -20.91 5.44
C GLY A 130 5.18 -21.75 4.63
N PRO A 131 4.51 -21.17 3.62
CA PRO A 131 3.39 -21.81 2.92
C PRO A 131 3.77 -23.06 2.10
N VAL A 132 5.06 -23.41 2.03
CA VAL A 132 5.56 -24.53 1.25
C VAL A 132 6.43 -25.42 2.15
N GLY A 133 5.85 -26.52 2.61
CA GLY A 133 6.63 -27.68 3.09
C GLY A 133 6.46 -27.98 4.57
N ALA A 134 5.65 -29.02 4.85
CA ALA A 134 6.11 -30.27 5.47
C ALA A 134 4.96 -30.93 6.26
N ILE A 135 4.25 -31.88 5.65
CA ILE A 135 3.81 -33.10 6.36
C ILE A 135 3.81 -34.26 5.36
N VAL A 136 4.93 -35.00 5.30
CA VAL A 136 4.90 -36.41 4.90
C VAL A 136 5.15 -37.22 6.17
N GLY A 137 4.14 -38.02 6.53
CA GLY A 137 4.25 -39.25 7.31
C GLY A 137 4.79 -39.20 8.75
N ALA A 138 3.90 -39.02 9.74
CA ALA A 138 4.02 -39.70 11.03
C ALA A 138 2.65 -39.77 11.73
N SER A 139 2.35 -40.92 12.30
CA SER A 139 1.09 -41.33 12.92
C SER A 139 0.69 -40.46 14.13
N THR A 140 -0.63 -40.36 14.35
CA THR A 140 -1.30 -40.03 15.64
C THR A 140 -1.12 -38.63 16.25
N ALA A 141 -1.89 -37.66 15.75
CA ALA A 141 -2.84 -36.81 16.49
C ALA A 141 -3.45 -35.82 15.49
N LYS A 142 -4.78 -35.71 15.42
CA LYS A 142 -5.45 -34.75 14.53
C LYS A 142 -5.30 -33.35 15.13
N GLU A 143 -4.14 -32.72 14.93
CA GLU A 143 -3.92 -31.32 15.25
C GLU A 143 -4.56 -30.48 14.13
N GLU A 144 -5.66 -29.79 14.44
CA GLU A 144 -6.17 -28.73 13.57
C GLU A 144 -5.43 -27.44 13.95
N THR A 145 -4.38 -27.13 13.21
CA THR A 145 -3.76 -25.79 13.26
C THR A 145 -4.71 -24.83 12.55
N LYS A 146 -5.41 -23.98 13.32
CA LYS A 146 -6.21 -22.90 12.76
C LYS A 146 -5.49 -21.59 13.00
N THR A 147 -5.15 -20.90 11.92
CA THR A 147 -4.74 -19.50 12.00
C THR A 147 -5.99 -18.68 12.29
N VAL A 148 -6.11 -18.15 13.51
CA VAL A 148 -7.28 -17.38 13.96
C VAL A 148 -6.89 -15.92 14.12
N GLY A 149 -7.58 -15.04 13.39
CA GLY A 149 -7.33 -13.61 13.41
C GLY A 149 -6.23 -13.15 12.45
N GLY A 150 -6.04 -11.83 12.39
CA GLY A 150 -5.12 -11.16 11.47
C GLY A 150 -5.84 -10.19 10.54
N ILE A 151 -5.27 -8.99 10.37
CA ILE A 151 -5.77 -7.99 9.42
C ILE A 151 -5.13 -8.28 8.07
N PRO A 152 -5.90 -8.59 7.01
CA PRO A 152 -5.33 -8.71 5.67
C PRO A 152 -4.90 -7.33 5.18
N ILE A 153 -3.66 -7.22 4.74
CA ILE A 153 -3.06 -6.02 4.18
C ILE A 153 -2.54 -6.37 2.79
N LEU A 154 -3.06 -5.69 1.77
CA LEU A 154 -2.55 -5.78 0.41
C LEU A 154 -1.46 -4.72 0.22
N ILE A 155 -0.26 -5.14 -0.13
CA ILE A 155 0.84 -4.24 -0.47
C ILE A 155 0.96 -4.20 -1.99
N ILE A 156 0.73 -3.03 -2.57
CA ILE A 156 0.81 -2.79 -4.00
C ILE A 156 2.16 -2.14 -4.30
N ASN A 157 2.95 -2.75 -5.17
CA ASN A 157 4.23 -2.22 -5.62
C ASN A 157 4.04 -1.50 -6.96
N LEU A 158 4.43 -0.24 -7.00
CA LEU A 158 4.36 0.62 -8.18
C LEU A 158 5.73 1.14 -8.58
N THR A 159 5.88 1.50 -9.85
CA THR A 159 7.00 2.32 -10.34
C THR A 159 6.44 3.63 -10.86
N ILE A 160 6.53 4.68 -10.06
CA ILE A 160 6.03 6.02 -10.38
C ILE A 160 7.20 6.92 -10.84
N PRO A 161 6.97 8.17 -11.29
CA PRO A 161 8.05 9.02 -11.79
C PRO A 161 9.19 9.28 -10.79
N SER A 162 8.91 9.21 -9.49
CA SER A 162 9.92 9.34 -8.42
C SER A 162 10.64 8.04 -8.06
N GLY A 163 10.29 6.92 -8.70
CA GLY A 163 10.90 5.61 -8.51
C GLY A 163 9.96 4.56 -7.91
N PRO A 164 10.50 3.50 -7.27
CA PRO A 164 9.71 2.47 -6.60
C PRO A 164 8.84 3.05 -5.48
N PHE A 165 7.56 2.69 -5.49
CA PHE A 165 6.57 3.17 -4.53
C PHE A 165 5.71 2.04 -4.00
N GLN A 166 5.30 2.13 -2.74
CA GLN A 166 4.49 1.10 -2.09
C GLN A 166 3.27 1.71 -1.42
N VAL A 167 2.13 1.07 -1.59
CA VAL A 167 0.87 1.44 -0.93
C VAL A 167 0.30 0.23 -0.21
N SER A 168 -0.01 0.40 1.07
CA SER A 168 -0.67 -0.62 1.88
C SER A 168 -2.17 -0.35 1.98
N VAL A 169 -2.97 -1.37 1.62
CA VAL A 169 -4.43 -1.35 1.65
C VAL A 169 -4.92 -2.38 2.67
N PRO A 170 -5.28 -1.96 3.90
CA PRO A 170 -5.90 -2.85 4.86
C PRO A 170 -7.32 -3.22 4.42
N TYR A 171 -7.73 -4.45 4.72
CA TYR A 171 -9.02 -5.01 4.35
C TYR A 171 -9.33 -4.87 2.84
N PRO A 172 -8.44 -5.37 1.96
CA PRO A 172 -8.63 -5.26 0.52
C PRO A 172 -9.92 -5.96 0.08
N SER A 173 -10.66 -5.34 -0.84
CA SER A 173 -11.82 -5.98 -1.46
C SER A 173 -11.37 -7.02 -2.49
N THR A 174 -12.17 -8.07 -2.70
CA THR A 174 -11.92 -9.06 -3.77
C THR A 174 -11.88 -8.41 -5.16
N ASN A 175 -12.72 -7.39 -5.39
CA ASN A 175 -12.75 -6.64 -6.63
C ASN A 175 -11.45 -5.87 -6.90
N LEU A 176 -10.73 -5.44 -5.85
CA LEU A 176 -9.43 -4.80 -6.01
C LEU A 176 -8.40 -5.78 -6.57
N ILE A 177 -8.39 -7.03 -6.08
CA ILE A 177 -7.47 -8.07 -6.57
C ILE A 177 -7.70 -8.32 -8.06
N SER A 178 -8.95 -8.56 -8.46
CA SER A 178 -9.32 -8.76 -9.87
C SER A 178 -8.94 -7.57 -10.76
N PHE A 179 -9.06 -6.35 -10.24
CA PHE A 179 -8.63 -5.16 -10.97
C PHE A 179 -7.10 -5.12 -11.14
N LEU A 180 -6.33 -5.41 -10.10
CA LEU A 180 -4.87 -5.41 -10.17
C LEU A 180 -4.33 -6.49 -11.12
N ASP A 181 -4.95 -7.68 -11.12
CA ASP A 181 -4.58 -8.76 -12.05
C ASP A 181 -4.70 -8.29 -13.51
N LYS A 182 -5.81 -7.63 -13.86
CA LYS A 182 -6.01 -7.05 -15.21
C LYS A 182 -4.95 -6.00 -15.56
N CYS A 183 -4.61 -5.11 -14.62
CA CYS A 183 -3.56 -4.13 -14.85
C CYS A 183 -2.21 -4.79 -15.14
N ILE A 184 -1.85 -5.82 -14.37
CA ILE A 184 -0.56 -6.52 -14.51
C ILE A 184 -0.50 -7.32 -15.82
N GLU A 185 -1.60 -7.95 -16.22
CA GLU A 185 -1.69 -8.67 -17.49
C GLU A 185 -1.52 -7.74 -18.69
N ASN A 186 -2.14 -6.55 -18.65
CA ASN A 186 -2.04 -5.56 -19.72
C ASN A 186 -0.66 -4.87 -19.81
N ASN A 187 0.16 -4.97 -18.76
CA ASN A 187 1.51 -4.38 -18.70
C ASN A 187 2.61 -5.31 -19.24
N LYS A 188 2.26 -6.53 -19.66
CA LYS A 188 3.19 -7.51 -20.28
C LYS A 188 3.29 -7.31 -21.78
#